data_AF-A0A158EY30-F1
#
_entry.id   AF-A0A158EY30-F1
#
_cell.length_a   1.000
_cell.length_b   1.000
_cell.length_c   1.000
_cell.angle_alpha   90.00
_cell.angle_beta   90.00
_cell.angle_gamma   90.00
#
_symmetry.space_group_name_H-M   'P 1'
#
loop_
_entity.id
_entity.type
_entity.pdbx_description
1 polymer ?
#
loop_
_entity_poly.entity_id
_entity_poly.type
_entity_poly.pdbx_seq_one_letter_code
_entity_poly.pdbx_strand_id
1 'polypeptide(L)' 'MHTDLRHALDTAYERMSRPEPSPAAFASSYAVCLGMIMGGRTCGGMSKDEAAVERARLSMLATLYEILLGVRSDLGR' A
#
# COMPACT_ATOMS: atom_id res chain seq x y z
N MET A 1 -15.44 7.85 -3.63
CA MET A 1 -15.00 6.46 -3.45
C MET A 1 -16.04 5.69 -2.66
N HIS A 2 -16.33 4.45 -3.05
CA HIS A 2 -17.24 3.58 -2.31
C HIS A 2 -16.72 3.27 -0.89
N THR A 3 -17.63 3.20 0.08
CA THR A 3 -17.31 3.00 1.50
C THR A 3 -16.62 1.65 1.74
N ASP A 4 -17.09 0.57 1.12
CA ASP A 4 -16.48 -0.76 1.27
C ASP A 4 -15.05 -0.79 0.72
N LEU A 5 -14.81 -0.09 -0.39
CA LEU A 5 -13.48 0.06 -0.98
C LEU A 5 -12.55 0.86 -0.07
N ARG A 6 -13.06 1.92 0.60
CA ARG A 6 -12.30 2.67 1.62
C ARG A 6 -11.88 1.75 2.74
N HIS A 7 -12.83 1.01 3.31
CA HIS A 7 -12.59 0.13 4.44
C HIS A 7 -11.58 -0.99 4.11
N ALA A 8 -11.69 -1.58 2.93
CA ALA A 8 -10.75 -2.59 2.45
C ALA A 8 -9.33 -2.04 2.28
N LEU A 9 -9.19 -0.84 1.69
CA LEU A 9 -7.90 -0.18 1.52
C LEU A 9 -7.28 0.20 2.87
N ASP A 10 -8.05 0.78 3.79
CA ASP A 10 -7.53 1.16 5.11
C ASP A 10 -7.04 -0.07 5.89
N THR A 11 -7.78 -1.18 5.86
CA THR A 11 -7.36 -2.45 6.46
C THR A 11 -6.06 -2.98 5.83
N ALA A 12 -5.90 -2.85 4.51
CA ALA A 12 -4.69 -3.28 3.82
C ALA A 12 -3.49 -2.36 4.13
N TYR A 13 -3.71 -1.05 4.25
CA TYR A 13 -2.69 -0.09 4.68
C TYR A 13 -2.22 -0.37 6.11
N GLU A 14 -3.13 -0.66 7.05
CA GLU A 14 -2.77 -1.02 8.41
C GLU A 14 -1.85 -2.24 8.47
N ARG A 15 -2.05 -3.23 7.59
CA ARG A 15 -1.18 -4.42 7.50
C ARG A 15 0.23 -4.07 7.00
N MET A 16 0.37 -3.13 6.08
CA MET A 16 1.67 -2.65 5.60
C MET A 16 2.39 -1.77 6.60
N SER A 17 1.66 -1.00 7.40
CA SER A 17 2.20 -0.12 8.43
C SER A 17 2.61 -0.86 9.71
N ARG A 18 2.42 -2.18 9.79
CA ARG A 18 2.88 -2.98 10.94
C ARG A 18 4.39 -2.86 11.09
N PRO A 19 4.93 -2.95 12.32
CA PRO A 19 6.36 -3.03 12.51
C PRO A 19 6.90 -4.27 11.78
N GLU A 20 7.79 -4.04 10.82
CA GLU A 20 8.61 -5.07 10.17
C GLU A 20 7.87 -6.21 9.43
N PRO A 21 7.05 -5.92 8.41
CA PRO A 21 6.59 -6.98 7.53
C PRO A 21 7.77 -7.62 6.80
N SER A 22 7.77 -8.96 6.70
CA SER A 22 8.71 -9.66 5.82
C SER A 22 8.55 -9.16 4.37
N PRO A 23 9.59 -9.23 3.51
CA PRO A 23 9.49 -8.78 2.12
C PRO A 23 8.30 -9.37 1.37
N ALA A 24 8.01 -10.66 1.57
CA ALA A 24 6.86 -11.33 0.96
C ALA A 24 5.52 -10.78 1.50
N ALA A 25 5.42 -10.51 2.80
CA ALA A 25 4.21 -9.95 3.41
C ALA A 25 3.96 -8.51 2.94
N PHE A 26 5.01 -7.69 2.84
CA PHE A 26 4.94 -6.34 2.30
C PHE A 26 4.49 -6.37 0.82
N ALA A 27 5.18 -7.13 -0.02
CA ALA A 27 4.88 -7.23 -1.46
C ALA A 27 3.44 -7.72 -1.72
N SER A 28 2.98 -8.71 -0.95
CA SER A 28 1.60 -9.21 -1.03
C SER A 28 0.58 -8.11 -0.70
N SER A 29 0.81 -7.39 0.40
CA SER A 29 -0.10 -6.32 0.83
C SER A 29 -0.09 -5.13 -0.15
N TYR A 30 1.06 -4.79 -0.70
CA TYR A 30 1.21 -3.79 -1.75
C TYR A 30 0.43 -4.16 -3.01
N ALA A 31 0.57 -5.41 -3.48
CA ALA A 31 -0.13 -5.91 -4.66
C ALA A 31 -1.65 -5.89 -4.48
N VAL A 32 -2.14 -6.26 -3.29
CA VAL A 32 -3.56 -6.16 -2.94
C VAL A 32 -4.05 -4.72 -3.00
N CYS A 33 -3.34 -3.77 -2.37
CA CYS A 33 -3.71 -2.35 -2.42
C CYS A 33 -3.74 -1.82 -3.85
N LEU A 34 -2.71 -2.11 -4.64
CA LEU A 34 -2.62 -1.67 -6.03
C LEU A 34 -3.76 -2.25 -6.87
N GLY A 35 -4.08 -3.54 -6.69
CA GLY A 35 -5.20 -4.21 -7.35
C GLY A 35 -6.54 -3.56 -7.00
N MET A 36 -6.78 -3.24 -5.72
CA MET A 36 -7.99 -2.54 -5.27
C MET A 36 -8.09 -1.13 -5.87
N ILE A 37 -6.99 -0.38 -5.96
CA ILE A 37 -6.98 0.97 -6.55
C ILE A 37 -7.26 0.92 -8.05
N MET A 38 -6.59 0.02 -8.77
CA MET A 38 -6.78 -0.13 -10.22
C MET A 38 -8.20 -0.65 -10.53
N GLY A 39 -8.64 -1.71 -9.85
CA GLY A 39 -9.97 -2.28 -10.02
C GLY A 39 -11.08 -1.31 -9.62
N GLY A 40 -10.92 -0.63 -8.48
CA GLY A 40 -11.86 0.40 -8.01
C GLY A 40 -12.02 1.54 -9.01
N ARG A 41 -10.93 2.00 -9.62
CA ARG A 41 -10.98 3.01 -10.69
C ARG A 41 -11.68 2.46 -11.94
N THR A 42 -11.29 1.28 -12.41
CA THR A 42 -11.82 0.68 -13.64
C THR A 42 -13.33 0.39 -13.54
N CYS A 43 -13.80 -0.04 -12.37
CA CYS A 43 -15.20 -0.37 -12.13
C CYS A 43 -16.04 0.82 -11.64
N GLY A 44 -15.50 2.03 -11.60
CA GLY A 44 -16.23 3.24 -11.18
C GLY A 44 -16.43 3.38 -9.66
N GLY A 45 -15.87 2.50 -8.83
CA GLY A 45 -15.90 2.60 -7.37
C GLY A 45 -14.97 3.67 -6.78
N MET A 46 -14.08 4.24 -7.60
CA MET A 46 -13.10 5.26 -7.25
C MET A 46 -12.89 6.23 -8.43
N SER A 47 -12.87 7.53 -8.15
CA SER A 47 -12.59 8.54 -9.19
C SER A 47 -11.12 8.50 -9.64
N LYS A 48 -10.81 9.17 -10.75
CA LYS A 48 -9.42 9.29 -11.24
C LYS A 48 -8.51 9.96 -10.21
N ASP A 49 -9.00 11.01 -9.55
CA ASP A 49 -8.24 11.80 -8.57
C ASP A 49 -8.07 11.03 -7.27
N GLU A 50 -9.11 10.35 -6.80
CA GLU A 50 -9.03 9.44 -5.66
C GLU A 50 -7.98 8.34 -5.93
N ALA A 51 -7.99 7.74 -7.12
CA ALA A 51 -7.00 6.74 -7.49
C ALA A 51 -5.57 7.30 -7.58
N ALA A 52 -5.40 8.57 -7.95
CA ALA A 52 -4.09 9.22 -7.95
C ALA A 52 -3.58 9.44 -6.53
N VAL A 53 -4.43 9.93 -5.63
CA VAL A 53 -4.10 10.12 -4.21
C VAL A 53 -3.73 8.79 -3.56
N GLU A 54 -4.52 7.73 -3.77
CA GLU A 54 -4.23 6.41 -3.19
C GLU A 54 -2.94 5.78 -3.76
N ARG A 55 -2.66 5.94 -5.07
CA ARG A 55 -1.37 5.49 -5.63
C ARG A 55 -0.18 6.25 -5.04
N ALA A 56 -0.32 7.55 -4.79
CA ALA A 56 0.73 8.35 -4.16
C ALA A 56 0.99 7.88 -2.73
N ARG A 57 -0.07 7.65 -1.94
CA ARG A 57 0.02 7.07 -0.59
C ARG A 57 0.69 5.70 -0.60
N LEU A 58 0.28 4.81 -1.51
CA LEU A 58 0.87 3.47 -1.65
C LEU A 58 2.36 3.54 -2.02
N SER A 59 2.75 4.47 -2.89
CA SER A 59 4.15 4.68 -3.28
C SER A 59 5.00 5.18 -2.10
N MET A 60 4.48 6.11 -1.31
CA MET A 60 5.13 6.58 -0.08
C MET A 60 5.38 5.42 0.90
N LEU A 61 4.41 4.53 1.09
CA LEU A 61 4.58 3.36 1.96
C LEU A 61 5.66 2.39 1.45
N ALA A 62 5.76 2.18 0.13
CA ALA A 62 6.84 1.39 -0.47
C ALA A 62 8.22 2.03 -0.25
N THR A 63 8.35 3.34 -0.45
CA THR A 63 9.60 4.05 -0.19
C THR A 63 10.02 3.95 1.28
N LEU A 64 9.07 4.12 2.22
CA LEU A 64 9.35 3.96 3.65
C LEU A 64 9.84 2.55 3.99
N TYR A 65 9.22 1.53 3.39
CA TYR A 65 9.65 0.15 3.58
C TYR A 65 11.07 -0.11 3.08
N GLU A 66 11.41 0.39 1.89
CA GLU A 66 12.76 0.27 1.34
C GLU A 66 13.82 0.96 2.21
N ILE A 67 13.51 2.16 2.73
CA ILE A 67 14.39 2.87 3.67
C ILE A 67 14.62 2.03 4.94
N LEU A 68 13.55 1.46 5.51
CA LEU A 68 13.66 0.60 6.70
C LEU A 68 14.49 -0.66 6.43
N LEU A 69 14.37 -1.27 5.25
CA LEU A 69 15.22 -2.39 4.84
C LEU A 69 16.69 -2.01 4.69
N GLY A 70 16.97 -0.82 4.12
CA GLY A 70 18.32 -0.28 3.98
C GLY A 70 19.00 -0.06 5.33
N VAL A 71 18.32 0.65 6.24
CA VAL A 71 18.82 0.91 7.61
C VAL A 71 19.16 -0.38 8.36
N ARG A 72 18.35 -1.44 8.20
CA ARG A 72 18.63 -2.74 8.83
C ARG A 72 19.84 -3.46 8.23
N SER A 73 20.02 -3.34 6.92
CA SER A 73 21.17 -3.95 6.23
C SER A 73 22.49 -3.30 6.69
N ASP A 74 22.46 -2.00 7.01
CA ASP A 74 23.61 -1.27 7.56
C ASP A 74 23.90 -1.60 9.03
N LEU A 75 22.86 -1.83 9.85
CA LEU A 75 23.00 -2.22 11.26
C LEU A 75 23.42 -3.68 11.47
N GLY A 76 23.20 -4.54 10.47
CA GLY A 76 23.59 -5.96 10.49
C GLY A 76 25.00 -6.25 9.97
N ARG A 77 25.76 -5.23 9.58
CA ARG A 77 27.17 -5.30 9.16
C ARG A 77 28.11 -4.89 10.29
#